data_AF-A0A7W7EGT3-F1
#
_entry.id   AF-A0A7W7EGT3-F1
#
_cell.length_a   1.000
_cell.length_b   1.000
_cell.length_c   1.000
_cell.angle_alpha   90.00
_cell.angle_beta   90.00
_cell.angle_gamma   90.00
#
_symmetry.space_group_name_H-M   'P 1'
#
loop_
_entity.id
_entity.type
_entity.pdbx_description
1 polymer ?
#
loop_
_entity_poly.entity_id
_entity_poly.type
_entity_poly.pdbx_seq_one_letter_code
_entity_poly.pdbx_strand_id
1 'polypeptide(L)'
;MIQHSGITKPALQPEDIAMLTAVLQGWCEEKSCGIASPAAQHVARELVAWFECGIRDKHRLTGLMRHMHLDFKNMPMPAPAPIGAAPQPLLKISQLKCHNG
;
A
#
# COMPACT_ATOMS: atom_id res chain seq x y z
N MET A 1 13.38 -28.00 12.80
CA MET A 1 12.38 -27.96 11.72
C MET A 1 11.66 -26.62 11.83
N ILE A 2 11.96 -25.68 10.93
CA ILE A 2 11.23 -24.41 10.84
C ILE A 2 9.99 -24.71 10.00
N GLN A 3 8.83 -24.85 10.65
CA GLN A 3 7.55 -24.94 9.97
C GLN A 3 7.28 -23.58 9.32
N HIS A 4 7.68 -23.43 8.06
CA HIS A 4 7.13 -22.40 7.20
C HIS A 4 5.69 -22.83 6.93
N SER A 5 4.76 -22.43 7.80
CA SER A 5 3.35 -22.45 7.49
C SER A 5 3.19 -21.84 6.09
N GLY A 6 2.72 -22.64 5.14
CA GLY A 6 2.34 -22.15 3.83
C GLY A 6 1.26 -21.10 4.06
N ILE A 7 1.67 -19.83 4.08
CA ILE A 7 0.78 -18.69 4.24
C ILE A 7 -0.02 -18.63 2.94
N THR A 8 -1.16 -19.32 2.94
CA THR A 8 -2.26 -18.99 2.04
C THR A 8 -2.71 -17.61 2.46
N LYS A 9 -2.14 -16.58 1.81
CA LYS A 9 -2.59 -15.21 1.96
C LYS A 9 -4.09 -15.23 1.69
N PRO A 10 -4.96 -15.01 2.70
CA PRO A 10 -6.39 -15.10 2.49
C PRO A 10 -6.74 -14.11 1.38
N ALA A 11 -7.44 -14.58 0.35
CA ALA A 11 -7.88 -13.73 -0.72
C ALA A 11 -8.67 -12.57 -0.12
N LEU A 12 -8.34 -11.33 -0.50
CA LEU A 12 -9.13 -10.16 -0.15
C LEU A 12 -10.56 -10.45 -0.56
N GLN A 13 -11.49 -10.45 0.39
CA GLN A 13 -12.88 -10.69 0.06
C GLN A 13 -13.42 -9.47 -0.72
N PRO A 14 -14.43 -9.65 -1.58
CA PRO A 14 -15.06 -8.55 -2.28
C PRO A 14 -15.54 -7.45 -1.33
N GLU A 15 -16.00 -7.81 -0.13
CA GLU A 15 -16.41 -6.86 0.90
C GLU A 15 -15.24 -6.03 1.43
N ASP A 16 -14.08 -6.66 1.63
CA ASP A 16 -12.86 -5.96 2.04
C ASP A 16 -12.39 -4.98 0.95
N ILE A 17 -12.45 -5.39 -0.32
CA ILE A 17 -12.11 -4.53 -1.46
C ILE A 17 -13.06 -3.33 -1.54
N ALA A 18 -14.37 -3.55 -1.34
CA ALA A 18 -15.35 -2.48 -1.32
C ALA A 18 -15.08 -1.47 -0.19
N MET A 19 -14.71 -1.95 1.00
CA MET A 19 -14.32 -1.09 2.12
C MET A 19 -13.05 -0.28 1.80
N LEU A 20 -11.99 -0.93 1.31
CA LEU A 20 -10.74 -0.24 0.95
C LEU A 20 -10.97 0.82 -0.14
N THR A 21 -11.84 0.50 -1.11
CA THR A 21 -12.23 1.44 -2.17
C THR A 21 -13.00 2.63 -1.61
N ALA A 22 -13.96 2.41 -0.70
CA ALA A 22 -14.72 3.50 -0.08
C ALA A 22 -13.83 4.43 0.77
N VAL A 23 -12.84 3.86 1.46
CA VAL A 23 -11.83 4.64 2.21
C VAL A 23 -10.97 5.47 1.26
N LEU A 24 -10.50 4.86 0.17
CA LEU A 24 -9.71 5.54 -0.85
C LEU A 24 -10.49 6.69 -1.51
N GLN A 25 -11.77 6.47 -1.83
CA GLN A 25 -12.64 7.49 -2.40
C GLN A 25 -12.79 8.70 -1.48
N GLY A 26 -13.11 8.47 -0.19
CA GLY A 26 -13.23 9.56 0.78
C GLY A 26 -11.93 10.35 0.97
N TRP A 27 -10.78 9.67 0.90
CA TRP A 27 -9.49 10.34 0.92
C TRP A 27 -9.24 11.17 -0.35
N CYS A 28 -9.63 10.66 -1.53
CA CYS A 28 -9.51 11.38 -2.79
C CYS A 28 -10.36 12.66 -2.80
N GLU A 29 -11.58 12.58 -2.26
CA GLU A 29 -12.46 13.74 -2.09
C GLU A 29 -11.85 14.78 -1.13
N GLU A 30 -11.27 14.34 -0.01
CA GLU A 30 -10.60 15.22 0.97
C GLU A 30 -9.37 15.93 0.39
N LYS A 31 -8.65 15.28 -0.53
CA LYS A 31 -7.43 15.80 -1.16
C LYS A 31 -7.67 16.44 -2.53
N SER A 32 -8.92 16.50 -2.99
CA SER A 32 -9.28 17.00 -4.32
C SER A 32 -8.46 16.34 -5.44
N CYS A 33 -8.29 15.03 -5.39
CA CYS A 33 -7.59 14.26 -6.42
C CYS A 33 -8.50 13.21 -7.05
N GLY A 34 -8.21 12.81 -8.29
CA GLY A 34 -8.96 11.77 -8.97
C GLY A 34 -8.58 10.38 -8.46
N ILE A 35 -9.53 9.43 -8.49
CA ILE A 35 -9.29 8.02 -8.13
C ILE A 35 -8.23 7.34 -9.02
N ALA A 36 -8.04 7.86 -10.24
CA ALA A 36 -7.03 7.40 -11.19
C ALA A 36 -5.69 8.16 -11.07
N SER A 37 -5.58 9.14 -10.16
CA SER A 37 -4.36 9.91 -9.98
C SER A 37 -3.23 9.02 -9.42
N PRO A 38 -1.95 9.31 -9.73
CA PRO A 38 -0.81 8.58 -9.15
C PRO A 38 -0.83 8.57 -7.62
N ALA A 39 -1.38 9.64 -7.03
CA ALA A 39 -1.67 9.76 -5.62
C ALA A 39 -2.56 8.65 -5.08
N ALA A 40 -3.76 8.51 -5.66
CA ALA A 40 -4.74 7.52 -5.27
C ALA A 40 -4.18 6.09 -5.46
N GLN A 41 -3.42 5.85 -6.53
CA GLN A 41 -2.78 4.55 -6.76
C GLN A 41 -1.75 4.19 -5.69
N HIS A 42 -0.95 5.15 -5.23
CA HIS A 42 0.01 4.90 -4.16
C HIS A 42 -0.72 4.59 -2.85
N VAL A 43 -1.70 5.42 -2.51
CA VAL A 43 -2.53 5.26 -1.32
C VAL A 43 -3.26 3.91 -1.33
N ALA A 44 -3.77 3.47 -2.48
CA ALA A 44 -4.40 2.16 -2.62
C ALA A 44 -3.45 1.00 -2.27
N ARG A 45 -2.17 1.09 -2.67
CA ARG A 45 -1.16 0.08 -2.33
C ARG A 45 -0.87 0.04 -0.83
N GLU A 46 -0.77 1.21 -0.20
CA GLU A 46 -0.57 1.30 1.27
C GLU A 46 -1.78 0.76 2.03
N LEU A 47 -3.00 1.07 1.58
CA LEU A 47 -4.24 0.54 2.14
C LEU A 47 -4.25 -0.99 2.14
N VAL A 48 -3.88 -1.60 1.00
CA VAL A 48 -3.76 -3.07 0.89
C VAL A 48 -2.65 -3.59 1.80
N ALA A 49 -1.49 -2.94 1.84
CA ALA A 49 -0.37 -3.37 2.70
C ALA A 49 -0.73 -3.32 4.20
N TRP A 50 -1.41 -2.28 4.67
CA TRP A 50 -1.89 -2.17 6.05
C TRP A 50 -2.96 -3.21 6.35
N PHE A 51 -3.89 -3.43 5.43
CA PHE A 51 -4.90 -4.48 5.56
C PHE A 51 -4.26 -5.86 5.68
N GLU A 52 -3.25 -6.15 4.86
CA GLU A 52 -2.51 -7.40 4.86
C GLU A 52 -1.60 -7.57 6.09
N CYS A 53 -1.09 -6.49 6.69
CA CYS A 53 -0.42 -6.53 8.00
C CYS A 53 -1.42 -6.69 9.17
N GLY A 54 -2.73 -6.63 8.91
CA GLY A 54 -3.79 -6.93 9.88
C GLY A 54 -4.67 -5.74 10.30
N ILE A 55 -4.48 -4.56 9.70
CA ILE A 55 -5.28 -3.36 9.99
C ILE A 55 -6.54 -3.39 9.11
N ARG A 56 -7.58 -4.08 9.59
CA ARG A 56 -8.85 -4.26 8.87
C ARG A 56 -9.95 -3.26 9.25
N ASP A 57 -9.64 -2.30 10.12
CA ASP A 57 -10.60 -1.30 10.59
C ASP A 57 -10.62 -0.06 9.69
N LYS A 58 -11.80 0.28 9.18
CA LYS A 58 -12.03 1.43 8.29
C LYS A 58 -11.55 2.75 8.90
N HIS A 59 -11.82 2.98 10.18
CA HIS A 59 -11.48 4.23 10.85
C HIS A 59 -9.97 4.36 11.06
N ARG A 60 -9.29 3.27 11.43
CA ARG A 60 -7.83 3.21 11.52
C ARG A 60 -7.19 3.47 10.17
N LEU A 61 -7.65 2.82 9.10
CA LEU A 61 -7.13 3.04 7.75
C LEU A 61 -7.29 4.50 7.33
N THR A 62 -8.47 5.09 7.52
CA THR A 62 -8.72 6.52 7.23
C THR A 62 -7.82 7.42 8.05
N GLY A 63 -7.64 7.11 9.34
CA GLY A 63 -6.75 7.85 10.23
C GLY A 63 -5.29 7.80 9.77
N LEU A 64 -4.79 6.63 9.38
CA LEU A 64 -3.43 6.46 8.88
C LEU A 64 -3.18 7.32 7.63
N MET A 65 -4.13 7.35 6.69
CA MET A 65 -3.99 8.13 5.46
C MET A 65 -3.98 9.65 5.69
N ARG A 66 -4.66 10.14 6.74
CA ARG A 66 -4.62 11.56 7.11
C ARG A 66 -3.27 11.99 7.67
N HIS A 67 -2.59 11.08 8.38
CA HIS A 67 -1.26 11.31 8.92
C HIS A 67 -0.15 10.94 7.93
N MET A 68 -0.47 10.16 6.90
CA MET A 68 0.46 9.83 5.83
C MET A 68 0.73 11.11 5.01
N HIS A 69 1.87 11.71 5.28
CA HIS A 69 2.41 12.77 4.43
C HIS A 69 2.86 12.11 3.12
N LEU A 70 2.06 12.25 2.07
CA LEU A 70 2.45 11.86 0.72
C LEU A 70 3.56 12.78 0.25
N ASP A 71 4.80 12.45 0.61
CA ASP A 71 5.96 13.07 -0.01
C ASP A 71 6.10 12.54 -1.44
N PHE A 72 5.35 13.14 -2.36
CA PHE A 72 5.47 12.87 -3.80
C PHE A 72 6.87 13.15 -4.35
N LYS A 73 7.73 13.81 -3.58
CA LYS A 73 9.07 14.20 -4.01
C LYS A 73 10.08 13.05 -3.95
N ASN A 74 9.76 11.94 -3.26
CA ASN A 74 10.67 10.81 -3.08
C ASN A 74 10.10 9.45 -3.51
N MET A 75 9.12 9.42 -4.42
CA MET A 75 8.83 8.17 -5.12
C MET A 75 9.57 8.14 -6.46
N PRO A 76 10.46 7.16 -6.69
CA PRO A 76 10.82 6.81 -8.04
C PRO A 76 9.53 6.34 -8.70
N MET A 77 8.97 7.20 -9.55
CA MET A 77 8.02 6.79 -10.58
C MET A 77 8.57 5.48 -11.16
N PRO A 78 7.83 4.36 -11.16
CA PRO A 78 8.28 3.17 -11.86
C PRO A 78 8.36 3.60 -13.32
N ALA A 79 9.58 3.91 -13.77
CA ALA A 79 9.86 4.22 -15.14
C ALA A 79 9.26 3.07 -15.96
N PRO A 80 8.55 3.34 -17.07
CA PRO A 80 8.12 2.27 -17.96
C PRO A 80 9.36 1.44 -18.26
N ALA A 81 9.32 0.15 -17.86
CA ALA A 81 10.49 -0.70 -17.80
C ALA A 81 11.30 -0.59 -19.10
N PRO A 82 12.60 -0.23 -19.05
CA PRO A 82 13.45 -0.33 -20.22
C PRO A 82 13.57 -1.81 -20.54
N ILE A 83 13.04 -2.19 -21.70
CA ILE A 83 13.23 -3.52 -22.27
C ILE A 83 14.71 -3.59 -22.65
N GLY A 84 15.53 -4.14 -21.76
CA GLY A 84 16.92 -4.50 -22.03
C GLY A 84 17.97 -3.82 -21.15
N ALA A 85 18.89 -4.68 -20.67
CA ALA A 85 20.23 -4.41 -20.15
C ALA A 85 20.43 -4.24 -18.62
N ALA A 86 20.84 -5.38 -18.02
CA ALA A 86 21.92 -5.57 -17.04
C ALA A 86 21.80 -4.98 -15.59
N PRO A 87 22.47 -5.62 -14.60
CA PRO A 87 22.09 -5.54 -13.19
C PRO A 87 22.75 -4.35 -12.46
N GLN A 88 21.97 -3.62 -11.66
CA GLN A 88 22.49 -2.64 -10.71
C GLN A 88 22.28 -3.16 -9.27
N PRO A 89 23.28 -3.10 -8.38
CA PRO A 89 23.15 -3.50 -6.99
C PRO A 89 22.52 -2.35 -6.21
N LEU A 90 21.20 -2.40 -5.96
CA LEU A 90 20.51 -1.34 -5.23
C LEU A 90 20.28 -1.71 -3.76
N LEU A 91 21.03 -0.99 -2.94
CA LEU A 91 20.88 -0.68 -1.53
C LEU A 91 19.59 -1.10 -0.81
N LYS A 92 19.82 -1.76 0.33
CA LYS A 92 18.89 -2.11 1.41
C LYS A 92 17.85 -1.03 1.68
N ILE A 93 16.61 -1.29 1.30
CA ILE A 93 15.45 -0.60 1.84
C ILE A 93 15.12 -1.23 3.20
N SER A 94 15.15 -0.39 4.23
CA SER A 94 14.82 -0.72 5.62
C SER A 94 13.52 -1.53 5.70
N GLN A 95 13.64 -2.76 6.19
CA GLN A 95 12.48 -3.51 6.64
C GLN A 95 11.90 -2.81 7.87
N LEU A 96 10.83 -2.04 7.67
CA LEU A 96 9.90 -1.75 8.75
C LEU A 96 9.11 -3.03 9.02
N LYS A 97 9.70 -3.92 9.82
CA LYS A 97 9.02 -5.11 10.33
C LYS A 97 7.84 -4.65 11.18
N CYS A 98 6.62 -5.07 10.81
CA CYS A 98 5.49 -5.09 11.72
C CYS A 98 5.91 -5.91 12.97
N HIS A 99 6.26 -5.25 14.08
CA HIS A 99 6.50 -5.91 15.36
C HIS A 99 5.15 -6.16 16.03
N ASN A 100 4.84 -7.43 16.26
CA ASN A 100 3.74 -7.85 17.13
C ASN A 100 4.31 -8.04 18.54
N GLY A 101 3.83 -7.24 19.50
CA GLY A 101 4.06 -7.46 20.93
C GLY A 101 3.12 -8.50 21.50
#